data_AF-A0A357MDR6-F1
#
_entry.id   AF-A0A357MDR6-F1
#
_cell.length_a   1.000
_cell.length_b   1.000
_cell.length_c   1.000
_cell.angle_alpha   90.00
_cell.angle_beta   90.00
_cell.angle_gamma   90.00
#
_symmetry.space_group_name_H-M   'P 1'
#
loop_
_entity.id
_entity.type
_entity.pdbx_description
1 polymer ?
#
loop_
_entity_poly.entity_id
_entity_poly.type
_entity_poly.pdbx_seq_one_letter_code
_entity_poly.pdbx_strand_id
1 'polypeptide(L)' 'MITSLTRINELARKEREEGLTKSEWVEQIALREDYLREIRGQVRNSLSGVTIVDPEGNDVTPEKIRLSRKETLN' A
#
# COMPACT_ATOMS: atom_id res chain seq x y z
N MET A 1 -3.60 7.95 -9.65
CA MET A 1 -2.25 7.52 -10.07
C MET A 1 -1.29 8.06 -9.02
N ILE A 2 -0.44 7.21 -8.43
CA ILE A 2 0.50 7.64 -7.39
C ILE A 2 1.66 8.37 -8.07
N THR A 3 1.80 9.66 -7.78
CA THR A 3 2.74 10.56 -8.48
C THR A 3 4.20 10.27 -8.15
N SER A 4 4.47 9.78 -6.94
CA SER A 4 5.82 9.44 -6.45
C SER A 4 6.42 8.18 -7.09
N LEU A 5 5.60 7.33 -7.72
CA LEU A 5 6.02 6.03 -8.24
C LEU A 5 7.10 6.14 -9.32
N THR A 6 6.97 7.10 -10.23
CA THR A 6 7.95 7.32 -11.31
C THR A 6 9.33 7.64 -10.72
N ARG A 7 9.38 8.54 -9.74
CA ARG A 7 10.62 8.95 -9.08
C ARG A 7 11.25 7.82 -8.27
N ILE A 8 10.44 7.02 -7.58
CA ILE A 8 10.90 5.82 -6.86
C ILE A 8 11.59 4.84 -7.83
N ASN A 9 11.02 4.63 -9.02
CA ASN A 9 11.59 3.73 -10.03
C ASN A 9 12.91 4.27 -10.60
N GLU A 10 13.01 5.58 -10.83
CA GLU A 10 14.26 6.23 -11.26
C GLU A 10 15.37 6.03 -10.22
N LEU A 11 15.08 6.32 -8.95
CA LEU A 11 16.03 6.14 -7.85
C LEU A 11 16.42 4.67 -7.68
N ALA A 12 15.47 3.74 -7.78
CA ALA A 12 15.75 2.31 -7.70
C ALA A 12 16.60 1.78 -8.86
N ARG A 13 16.45 2.35 -10.07
CA ARG A 13 17.32 2.03 -11.20
C ARG A 13 18.73 2.56 -10.95
N LYS A 14 18.85 3.82 -10.54
CA LYS A 14 20.14 4.45 -10.22
C LYS A 14 20.89 3.72 -9.10
N GLU A 15 20.19 3.33 -8.04
CA GLU A 15 20.74 2.54 -6.93
C GLU A 15 21.42 1.24 -7.41
N ARG A 16 20.83 0.58 -8.42
CA ARG A 16 21.34 -0.68 -8.98
C ARG A 16 22.55 -0.49 -9.90
N GLU A 17 22.56 0.58 -10.68
CA GLU A 17 23.56 0.83 -11.72
C GLU A 17 24.79 1.56 -11.17
N GLU A 18 24.56 2.59 -10.36
CA GLU A 18 25.57 3.59 -9.97
C GLU A 18 25.69 3.77 -8.45
N GLY A 19 24.66 3.35 -7.71
CA GLY A 19 24.49 3.66 -6.29
C GLY A 19 23.81 5.01 -6.06
N LEU A 20 23.41 5.27 -4.81
CA LEU A 20 22.74 6.52 -4.42
C LEU A 20 23.65 7.41 -3.59
N THR A 21 23.53 8.71 -3.80
CA THR A 21 24.05 9.69 -2.86
C THR A 21 23.23 9.68 -1.56
N LYS A 22 23.78 10.21 -0.46
CA LYS A 22 23.06 10.31 0.82
C LYS A 22 21.74 11.08 0.69
N SER A 23 21.71 12.16 -0.09
CA SER A 23 20.49 12.94 -0.33
C SER A 23 19.43 12.13 -1.07
N GLU A 24 19.83 11.38 -2.10
CA GLU A 24 18.92 10.54 -2.88
C GLU A 24 18.40 9.35 -2.08
N TRP A 25 19.21 8.79 -1.18
CA TRP A 25 18.77 7.75 -0.26
C TRP A 25 17.70 8.25 0.71
N VAL A 26 17.89 9.45 1.29
CA VAL A 26 16.86 10.09 2.13
C VAL A 26 15.59 10.38 1.33
N GLU A 27 15.72 10.90 0.10
CA GLU A 27 14.59 11.13 -0.81
C GLU A 27 13.84 9.82 -1.10
N GLN A 28 14.56 8.74 -1.43
CA GLN A 28 13.97 7.44 -1.75
C GLN A 28 13.18 6.86 -0.57
N ILE A 29 13.68 7.01 0.67
CA ILE A 29 12.97 6.56 1.88
C ILE A 29 11.68 7.35 2.06
N ALA A 30 11.76 8.69 2.02
CA ALA A 30 10.58 9.54 2.18
C ALA A 30 9.50 9.20 1.14
N LEU A 31 9.89 9.04 -0.12
CA LEU A 31 8.97 8.67 -1.20
C LEU A 31 8.35 7.28 -0.99
N ARG A 32 9.11 6.30 -0.51
CA ARG A 32 8.59 4.95 -0.20
C ARG A 32 7.61 4.98 0.97
N GLU A 33 7.85 5.77 2.00
CA GLU A 33 6.95 5.90 3.14
C GLU A 33 5.60 6.50 2.72
N ASP A 34 5.62 7.55 1.91
CA ASP A 34 4.43 8.18 1.38
C ASP A 34 3.67 7.26 0.42
N TYR A 35 4.38 6.57 -0.48
CA TYR A 35 3.79 5.54 -1.35
C TYR A 35 3.08 4.46 -0.54
N LEU A 36 3.72 3.93 0.50
CA LEU A 36 3.11 2.91 1.36
C LEU A 36 1.88 3.45 2.10
N ARG A 37 1.88 4.73 2.51
CA ARG A 37 0.71 5.36 3.14
C ARG A 37 -0.47 5.43 2.18
N GLU A 38 -0.24 5.86 0.94
CA GLU A 38 -1.28 5.92 -0.10
C GLU A 38 -1.80 4.53 -0.48
N ILE A 39 -0.91 3.57 -0.68
CA ILE A 39 -1.28 2.18 -1.01
C ILE A 39 -2.08 1.54 0.11
N ARG A 40 -1.67 1.70 1.38
CA ARG A 40 -2.42 1.14 2.52
C ARG A 40 -3.85 1.67 2.57
N GLY A 41 -4.06 2.97 2.28
CA GLY A 41 -5.39 3.56 2.17
C GLY A 41 -6.21 2.93 1.04
N GLN A 42 -5.63 2.81 -0.16
CA GLN A 42 -6.28 2.19 -1.30
C GLN A 42 -6.66 0.73 -1.04
N VAL A 43 -5.73 -0.07 -0.50
CA VAL A 43 -5.97 -1.48 -0.16
C VAL A 43 -7.06 -1.62 0.91
N ARG A 44 -7.05 -0.78 1.96
CA ARG A 44 -8.09 -0.79 2.99
C ARG A 44 -9.47 -0.50 2.38
N ASN A 45 -9.56 0.48 1.48
CA ASN A 45 -10.80 0.79 0.76
C ASN A 45 -11.26 -0.37 -0.13
N SER A 46 -10.35 -0.99 -0.88
CA SER A 46 -10.70 -2.14 -1.73
C SER A 46 -11.19 -3.34 -0.92
N LEU A 47 -10.51 -3.68 0.18
CA LEU A 47 -10.90 -4.79 1.07
C LEU A 47 -12.21 -4.51 1.82
N SER A 48 -12.52 -3.23 2.10
CA SER A 48 -13.77 -2.87 2.77
C SER A 48 -15.02 -3.26 1.97
N GLY A 49 -14.93 -3.45 0.65
CA GLY A 49 -16.06 -3.83 -0.20
C GLY A 49 -16.17 -5.33 -0.52
N VAL A 50 -15.21 -6.15 -0.09
CA VAL A 50 -15.15 -7.57 -0.45
C VAL A 50 -15.63 -8.45 0.70
N THR A 51 -16.38 -9.50 0.38
CA THR A 51 -16.74 -10.60 1.29
C THR A 51 -16.01 -11.85 0.81
N ILE A 52 -15.34 -12.54 1.74
CA ILE A 52 -14.63 -13.79 1.43
C ILE A 52 -15.57 -14.95 1.74
N VAL A 53 -15.89 -15.74 0.73
CA VAL A 53 -16.69 -16.96 0.84
C VAL A 53 -15.84 -18.19 0.61
N ASP A 54 -16.07 -19.25 1.38
CA ASP A 54 -15.44 -20.54 1.15
C ASP A 54 -16.11 -21.30 -0.02
N PRO A 55 -15.55 -22.44 -0.48
CA PRO A 55 -16.17 -23.23 -1.55
C PRO A 55 -17.55 -23.81 -1.21
N GLU A 56 -17.92 -23.87 0.06
CA GLU A 56 -19.22 -24.33 0.55
C GLU A 56 -20.26 -23.18 0.63
N GLY A 57 -19.82 -21.93 0.41
CA GLY A 57 -20.66 -20.73 0.41
C GLY A 57 -20.76 -20.02 1.77
N ASN A 58 -19.99 -20.42 2.78
CA ASN A 58 -19.98 -19.74 4.08
C ASN A 58 -19.12 -18.47 4.02
N ASP A 59 -19.60 -17.39 4.66
CA ASP A 59 -18.82 -16.16 4.83
C ASP A 59 -17.71 -16.38 5.87
N VAL A 60 -16.48 -16.47 5.38
CA VAL A 60 -15.25 -16.65 6.16
C VAL A 60 -14.45 -15.35 6.23
N THR A 61 -15.08 -14.19 6.02
CA THR A 61 -14.41 -12.89 6.10
C THR A 61 -13.75 -12.71 7.48
N PRO A 62 -12.42 -12.50 7.55
CA PRO A 62 -11.72 -12.34 8.82
C PRO A 62 -12.34 -11.25 9.71
N GLU A 63 -12.48 -11.51 11.02
CA GLU A 63 -13.10 -10.56 11.95
C GLU A 63 -12.44 -9.19 11.96
N LYS A 64 -11.11 -9.14 11.77
CA LYS A 64 -10.36 -7.87 11.68
C LYS A 64 -10.85 -6.97 10.53
N ILE A 65 -11.30 -7.56 9.42
CA ILE A 65 -11.86 -6.81 8.29
C ILE A 65 -13.28 -6.34 8.64
N ARG A 66 -14.08 -7.18 9.29
CA ARG A 66 -15.43 -6.84 9.75
C ARG A 66 -15.44 -5.69 10.78
N LEU A 67 -14.51 -5.70 11.72
CA LEU A 67 -14.34 -4.64 12.73
C LEU A 67 -13.85 -3.34 12.11
N SER A 68 -12.83 -3.39 11.25
CA SER A 68 -12.31 -2.18 10.59
C SER A 68 -13.35 -1.51 9.68
N ARG A 69 -14.29 -2.26 9.08
CA ARG A 69 -15.46 -1.71 8.36
C ARG A 69 -16.39 -0.94 9.30
N LYS A 70 -16.72 -1.49 10.47
CA LYS A 70 -17.61 -0.83 11.46
C LYS A 70 -17.03 0.48 11.99
N GLU A 71 -15.72 0.54 12.25
CA GLU A 71 -15.05 1.77 12.70
C GLU A 71 -15.07 2.89 11.65
N THR A 72 -15.11 2.53 10.36
CA THR A 72 -15.09 3.52 9.26
C THR A 72 -16.50 4.07 8.93
N LEU A 73 -17.56 3.49 9.52
CA LEU A 73 -18.97 3.84 9.28
C LEU A 73 -19.61 4.64 10.43
N ASN A 74 -18.84 4.99 11.46
CA ASN A 74 -19.25 5.83 12.60
C ASN A 74 -18.71 7.25 12.48
#